data_AF-A0A920FKV4-F1
#
_entry.id   AF-A0A920FKV4-F1
#
_cell.length_a   1.000
_cell.length_b   1.000
_cell.length_c   1.000
_cell.angle_alpha   90.00
_cell.angle_beta   90.00
_cell.angle_gamma   90.00
#
_symmetry.space_group_name_H-M   'P 1'
#
loop_
_entity.id
_entity.type
_entity.pdbx_description
1 polymer ?
#
loop_
_entity_poly.entity_id
_entity_poly.type
_entity_poly.pdbx_seq_one_letter_code
_entity_poly.pdbx_strand_id
1 'polypeptide(L)'
;MITLHPDDLYLYDEGDSIVMTAGVTPQTGVTYQWQYSEDDGVTWYSQMDNTLSGTIFTGSQSAQLSLYNIDKQFDNYLFRLVVTTPAYACGDSIYSDNARIILREIFIPNGFSPDDDGINDTWHITGIDRYQENHIEVYNRWEVKVYEADNYQIVTPEWDGTVNVNTLLLGTGQLPEGTYFYIIDLGEGKASRKPIKGYVYIRKPNR
;
A
#
# COMPACT_ATOMS: atom_id res chain seq x y z
N MET A 1 -30.59 4.15 17.07
CA MET A 1 -30.40 3.97 15.61
C MET A 1 -29.00 4.44 15.24
N ILE A 2 -28.41 3.89 14.17
CA ILE A 2 -27.13 4.39 13.65
C ILE A 2 -27.40 5.74 12.98
N THR A 3 -26.58 6.74 13.31
CA THR A 3 -26.71 8.13 12.86
C THR A 3 -25.52 8.61 12.03
N LEU A 4 -24.41 7.87 12.08
CA LEU A 4 -23.22 8.11 11.27
C LEU A 4 -22.65 6.74 10.88
N HIS A 5 -22.35 6.60 9.60
CA HIS A 5 -21.71 5.42 9.03
C HIS A 5 -20.20 5.68 8.88
N PRO A 6 -19.36 4.64 8.91
CA PRO A 6 -17.97 4.80 8.55
C PRO A 6 -17.86 5.19 7.06
N ASP A 7 -16.76 5.84 6.68
CA ASP A 7 -16.49 6.10 5.26
C ASP A 7 -16.49 4.80 4.44
N ASP A 8 -16.96 4.86 3.20
CA ASP A 8 -17.08 3.69 2.33
C ASP A 8 -15.71 3.08 1.97
N LEU A 9 -14.65 3.89 2.00
CA LEU A 9 -13.32 3.51 1.54
C LEU A 9 -12.20 4.14 2.37
N TYR A 10 -11.28 3.30 2.84
CA TYR A 10 -10.01 3.70 3.45
C TYR A 10 -8.87 3.16 2.60
N LEU A 11 -8.07 4.06 2.03
CA LEU A 11 -6.83 3.68 1.35
C LEU A 11 -5.71 3.65 2.37
N TYR A 12 -4.96 2.56 2.42
CA TYR A 12 -3.87 2.39 3.37
C TYR A 12 -2.59 1.88 2.70
N ASP A 13 -1.47 2.15 3.35
CA ASP A 13 -0.16 1.55 3.10
C ASP A 13 0.19 0.56 4.23
N GLU A 14 1.02 -0.44 3.94
CA GLU A 14 1.44 -1.35 5.02
C GLU A 14 2.13 -0.58 6.15
N GLY A 15 1.69 -0.80 7.39
CA GLY A 15 2.17 -0.06 8.55
C GLY A 15 1.28 1.12 8.95
N ASP A 16 0.35 1.55 8.09
CA ASP A 16 -0.55 2.66 8.39
C ASP A 16 -1.47 2.36 9.57
N SER A 17 -2.10 3.44 10.06
CA SER A 17 -3.16 3.36 11.05
C SER A 17 -4.40 4.08 10.53
N ILE A 18 -5.56 3.44 10.65
CA ILE A 18 -6.86 4.00 10.26
C ILE A 18 -7.84 3.90 11.43
N VAL A 19 -8.81 4.82 11.48
CA VAL A 19 -9.87 4.80 12.48
C VAL A 19 -11.21 4.87 11.77
N MET A 20 -12.03 3.86 11.97
CA MET A 20 -13.40 3.81 11.48
C MET A 20 -14.33 4.27 12.58
N THR A 21 -15.26 5.17 12.28
CA THR A 21 -16.22 5.70 13.25
C THR A 21 -17.64 5.46 12.78
N ALA A 22 -18.48 4.92 13.66
CA ALA A 22 -19.92 4.83 13.45
C ALA A 22 -20.63 5.47 14.65
N GLY A 23 -21.53 6.41 14.36
CA GLY A 23 -22.29 7.12 15.38
C GLY A 23 -23.59 6.39 15.67
N VAL A 24 -23.92 6.24 16.94
CA VAL A 24 -25.17 5.61 17.39
C VAL A 24 -25.84 6.53 18.39
N THR A 25 -27.15 6.74 18.22
CA THR A 25 -27.94 7.51 19.20
C THR A 25 -27.79 6.84 20.57
N PRO A 26 -27.45 7.58 21.64
CA PRO A 26 -27.30 7.01 22.97
C PRO A 26 -28.60 6.30 23.38
N GLN A 27 -28.55 4.97 23.42
CA GLN A 27 -29.64 4.13 23.84
C GLN A 27 -29.10 3.21 24.93
N THR A 28 -29.78 3.15 26.06
CA THR A 28 -29.34 2.32 27.19
C THR A 28 -29.47 0.85 26.81
N GLY A 29 -28.43 0.07 27.08
CA GLY A 29 -28.44 -1.38 26.86
C GLY A 29 -28.21 -1.83 25.41
N VAL A 30 -27.58 -1.01 24.56
CA VAL A 30 -27.03 -1.47 23.28
C VAL A 30 -25.62 -2.05 23.46
N THR A 31 -25.28 -3.04 22.63
CA THR A 31 -23.93 -3.58 22.52
C THR A 31 -23.41 -3.37 21.10
N TYR A 32 -22.12 -3.05 21.00
CA TYR A 32 -21.40 -2.80 19.76
C TYR A 32 -20.53 -4.02 19.43
N GLN A 33 -20.48 -4.39 18.17
CA GLN A 33 -19.54 -5.40 17.68
C GLN A 33 -19.17 -5.10 16.24
N TRP A 34 -17.90 -4.76 16.01
CA TRP A 34 -17.34 -4.68 14.67
C TRP A 34 -17.22 -6.08 14.07
N GLN A 35 -17.53 -6.18 12.79
CA GLN A 35 -17.35 -7.38 11.98
C GLN A 35 -16.49 -7.06 10.78
N TYR A 36 -15.79 -8.07 10.28
CA TYR A 36 -15.06 -8.01 9.02
C TYR A 36 -15.55 -9.11 8.06
N SER A 37 -15.30 -8.91 6.77
CA SER A 37 -15.56 -9.86 5.70
C SER A 37 -14.38 -9.89 4.74
N GLU A 38 -14.00 -11.11 4.34
CA GLU A 38 -12.89 -11.40 3.41
C GLU A 38 -13.40 -11.73 1.99
N ASP A 39 -14.72 -11.86 1.83
CA ASP A 39 -15.40 -12.42 0.66
C ASP A 39 -16.49 -11.48 0.11
N ASP A 40 -16.19 -10.18 0.11
CA ASP A 40 -17.04 -9.11 -0.44
C ASP A 40 -18.46 -9.08 0.19
N GLY A 41 -18.53 -9.39 1.49
CA GLY A 41 -19.74 -9.27 2.29
C GLY A 41 -20.62 -10.52 2.33
N VAL A 42 -20.16 -11.65 1.76
CA VAL A 42 -20.90 -12.93 1.78
C VAL A 42 -20.89 -13.55 3.18
N THR A 43 -19.74 -13.59 3.84
CA THR A 43 -19.57 -14.05 5.23
C THR A 43 -18.99 -12.95 6.10
N TRP A 44 -19.43 -12.91 7.37
CA TRP A 44 -19.03 -11.89 8.33
C TRP A 44 -18.56 -12.55 9.63
N TYR A 45 -17.40 -12.11 10.10
CA TYR A 45 -16.76 -12.60 11.32
C TYR A 45 -16.67 -11.45 12.34
N SER A 46 -16.84 -11.75 13.62
CA SER A 46 -16.66 -10.75 14.67
C SER A 46 -15.17 -10.37 14.78
N GLN A 47 -14.87 -9.09 14.66
CA GLN A 47 -13.54 -8.55 14.92
C GLN A 47 -13.26 -8.60 16.42
N MET A 48 -12.04 -8.99 16.78
CA MET A 48 -11.57 -8.98 18.17
C MET A 48 -10.45 -7.96 18.33
N ASP A 49 -10.36 -7.36 19.51
CA ASP A 49 -9.20 -6.57 19.88
C ASP A 49 -8.02 -7.50 20.12
N ASN A 50 -7.00 -7.44 19.26
CA ASN A 50 -5.76 -8.20 19.37
C ASN A 50 -4.77 -7.77 18.28
N THR A 51 -3.60 -8.41 18.30
CA THR A 51 -2.64 -8.37 17.19
C THR A 51 -2.82 -9.59 16.30
N LEU A 52 -3.09 -9.37 15.01
CA LEU A 52 -3.15 -10.40 13.97
C LEU A 52 -2.19 -10.06 12.84
N SER A 53 -1.23 -10.97 12.57
CA SER A 53 -0.17 -10.77 11.57
C SER A 53 0.58 -9.44 11.71
N GLY A 54 0.69 -8.89 12.92
CA GLY A 54 1.34 -7.61 13.20
C GLY A 54 0.41 -6.38 13.18
N THR A 55 -0.80 -6.50 12.62
CA THR A 55 -1.83 -5.46 12.70
C THR A 55 -2.54 -5.52 14.03
N ILE A 56 -2.76 -4.36 14.65
CA ILE A 56 -3.37 -4.23 15.96
C ILE A 56 -4.78 -3.64 15.79
N PHE A 57 -5.77 -4.34 16.32
CA PHE A 57 -7.16 -3.88 16.38
C PHE A 57 -7.50 -3.43 17.79
N THR A 58 -8.13 -2.27 17.94
CA THR A 58 -8.67 -1.78 19.21
C THR A 58 -10.05 -1.18 19.04
N GLY A 59 -10.92 -1.34 20.04
CA GLY A 59 -12.25 -0.73 20.01
C GLY A 59 -13.31 -1.53 19.25
N SER A 60 -13.10 -2.83 19.00
CA SER A 60 -14.06 -3.73 18.32
C SER A 60 -15.45 -3.78 18.98
N GLN A 61 -15.56 -3.45 20.26
CA GLN A 61 -16.83 -3.33 21.00
C GLN A 61 -17.22 -1.88 21.32
N SER A 62 -16.78 -0.94 20.49
CA SER A 62 -17.06 0.49 20.65
C SER A 62 -17.58 1.11 19.35
N ALA A 63 -17.97 2.39 19.42
CA ALA A 63 -18.38 3.18 18.26
C ALA A 63 -17.22 3.42 17.27
N GLN A 64 -15.97 3.20 17.69
CA GLN A 64 -14.77 3.40 16.89
C GLN A 64 -13.92 2.14 16.84
N LEU A 65 -13.49 1.74 15.65
CA LEU A 65 -12.50 0.68 15.45
C LEU A 65 -11.22 1.32 14.93
N SER A 66 -10.12 1.14 15.68
CA SER A 66 -8.80 1.58 15.25
C SER A 66 -7.97 0.39 14.81
N LEU A 67 -7.35 0.51 13.65
CA LEU A 67 -6.38 -0.44 13.13
C LEU A 67 -5.03 0.27 13.13
N TYR A 68 -3.99 -0.40 13.61
CA TYR A 68 -2.61 0.10 13.58
C TYR A 68 -1.70 -0.93 12.94
N ASN A 69 -0.66 -0.48 12.25
CA ASN A 69 0.32 -1.33 11.60
C ASN A 69 -0.34 -2.34 10.62
N ILE A 70 -1.20 -1.83 9.73
CA ILE A 70 -2.03 -2.66 8.85
C ILE A 70 -1.15 -3.48 7.89
N ASP A 71 -1.41 -4.77 7.77
CA ASP A 71 -0.74 -5.70 6.84
C ASP A 71 -1.49 -5.76 5.50
N LYS A 72 -0.78 -6.05 4.40
CA LYS A 72 -1.37 -6.20 3.06
C LYS A 72 -2.39 -7.34 2.95
N GLN A 73 -2.38 -8.31 3.86
CA GLN A 73 -3.35 -9.41 3.86
C GLN A 73 -4.79 -8.90 4.02
N PHE A 74 -4.96 -7.71 4.62
CA PHE A 74 -6.27 -7.09 4.78
C PHE A 74 -6.72 -6.28 3.56
N ASP A 75 -5.98 -6.36 2.45
CA ASP A 75 -6.38 -5.72 1.21
C ASP A 75 -7.75 -6.21 0.78
N ASN A 76 -8.61 -5.26 0.41
CA ASN A 76 -9.99 -5.46 0.01
C ASN A 76 -10.94 -6.00 1.10
N TYR A 77 -10.55 -5.99 2.38
CA TYR A 77 -11.44 -6.38 3.47
C TYR A 77 -12.57 -5.35 3.66
N LEU A 78 -13.74 -5.86 4.03
CA LEU A 78 -14.88 -5.03 4.44
C LEU A 78 -15.02 -5.05 5.96
N PHE A 79 -15.43 -3.93 6.53
CA PHE A 79 -15.75 -3.76 7.94
C PHE A 79 -17.14 -3.16 8.10
N ARG A 80 -17.86 -3.58 9.13
CA ARG A 80 -19.12 -2.95 9.52
C ARG A 80 -19.32 -3.03 11.02
N LEU A 81 -20.07 -2.08 11.56
CA LEU A 81 -20.53 -2.13 12.93
C LEU A 81 -21.90 -2.83 13.01
N VAL A 82 -22.04 -3.74 13.96
CA VAL A 82 -23.33 -4.33 14.36
C VAL A 82 -23.71 -3.79 15.73
N VAL A 83 -24.94 -3.32 15.85
CA VAL A 83 -25.54 -2.86 17.09
C VAL A 83 -26.68 -3.79 17.45
N THR A 84 -26.64 -4.36 18.66
CA THR A 84 -27.67 -5.26 19.18
C THR A 84 -28.23 -4.74 20.50
N THR A 85 -29.47 -5.10 20.82
CA THR A 85 -30.13 -4.76 22.09
C THR A 85 -30.48 -6.03 22.87
N PRO A 86 -29.58 -6.57 23.71
CA PRO A 86 -29.79 -7.84 24.41
C PRO A 86 -31.01 -7.86 25.35
N ALA A 87 -31.48 -6.69 25.80
CA ALA A 87 -32.64 -6.55 26.67
C ALA A 87 -33.97 -6.97 26.02
N TYR A 88 -34.02 -7.10 24.69
CA TYR A 88 -35.19 -7.53 23.95
C TYR A 88 -34.81 -8.79 23.14
N ALA A 89 -35.35 -9.95 23.54
CA ALA A 89 -35.06 -11.24 22.89
C ALA A 89 -35.46 -11.32 21.40
N CYS A 90 -36.20 -10.32 20.90
CA CYS A 90 -36.57 -10.14 19.50
C CYS A 90 -36.10 -8.80 18.91
N GLY A 91 -35.10 -8.16 19.54
CA GLY A 91 -34.52 -6.93 19.00
C GLY A 91 -33.72 -7.23 17.74
N ASP A 92 -34.10 -6.60 16.62
CA ASP A 92 -33.36 -6.72 15.37
C ASP A 92 -31.95 -6.13 15.50
N SER A 93 -30.98 -6.79 14.88
CA SER A 93 -29.64 -6.23 14.71
C SER A 93 -29.65 -5.09 13.71
N ILE A 94 -29.01 -3.98 14.05
CA ILE A 94 -28.84 -2.83 13.16
C ILE A 94 -27.39 -2.83 12.67
N TYR A 95 -27.20 -2.66 11.37
CA TYR A 95 -25.89 -2.68 10.72
C TYR A 95 -25.54 -1.29 10.18
N SER A 96 -24.27 -0.91 10.28
CA SER A 96 -23.76 0.22 9.51
C SER A 96 -23.56 -0.17 8.04
N ASP A 97 -23.41 0.84 7.18
CA ASP A 97 -22.80 0.67 5.87
C ASP A 97 -21.39 0.07 5.98
N ASN A 98 -20.92 -0.50 4.88
CA ASN A 98 -19.66 -1.23 4.84
C ASN A 98 -18.52 -0.27 4.50
N ALA A 99 -17.47 -0.33 5.29
CA ALA A 99 -16.19 0.32 5.02
C ALA A 99 -15.26 -0.68 4.35
N ARG A 100 -14.76 -0.36 3.16
CA ARG A 100 -13.71 -1.14 2.49
C ARG A 100 -12.35 -0.57 2.82
N ILE A 101 -11.36 -1.42 3.02
CA ILE A 101 -9.96 -0.99 3.06
C ILE A 101 -9.23 -1.52 1.84
N ILE A 102 -8.41 -0.69 1.19
CA ILE A 102 -7.66 -1.06 -0.01
C ILE A 102 -6.20 -0.65 0.18
N LEU A 103 -5.31 -1.59 -0.09
CA LEU A 103 -3.87 -1.36 -0.13
C LEU A 103 -3.52 -0.50 -1.35
N ARG A 104 -2.80 0.59 -1.13
CA ARG A 104 -2.30 1.41 -2.24
C ARG A 104 -1.12 0.73 -2.90
N GLU A 105 -1.31 0.27 -4.14
CA GLU A 105 -0.23 -0.30 -4.93
C GLU A 105 0.82 0.76 -5.31
N ILE A 106 2.08 0.32 -5.48
CA ILE A 106 3.08 1.12 -6.17
C ILE A 106 2.92 0.96 -7.67
N PHE A 107 3.14 2.03 -8.43
CA PHE A 107 3.15 1.97 -9.88
C PHE A 107 4.57 2.18 -10.41
N ILE A 108 5.12 1.13 -11.02
CA ILE A 108 6.45 1.14 -11.63
C ILE A 108 6.29 1.22 -13.16
N PRO A 109 6.62 2.36 -13.80
CA PRO A 109 6.53 2.44 -15.25
C PRO A 109 7.60 1.58 -15.92
N ASN A 110 7.24 0.97 -17.05
CA ASN A 110 8.13 0.08 -17.81
C ASN A 110 9.03 0.84 -18.82
N GLY A 111 9.07 2.18 -18.76
CA GLY A 111 9.96 2.95 -19.62
C GLY A 111 9.91 4.45 -19.35
N PHE A 112 10.97 5.12 -19.79
CA PHE A 112 11.17 6.57 -19.71
C PHE A 112 12.08 7.02 -20.86
N SER A 113 12.11 8.32 -21.15
CA SER A 113 12.74 8.92 -22.32
C SER A 113 13.62 10.10 -21.88
N PRO A 114 14.90 9.89 -21.52
CA PRO A 114 15.78 10.97 -21.08
C PRO A 114 16.23 11.81 -22.27
N ASP A 115 15.38 12.72 -22.74
CA ASP A 115 15.60 13.58 -23.90
C ASP A 115 15.47 15.09 -23.63
N ASP A 116 15.28 15.45 -22.36
CA ASP A 116 15.17 16.81 -21.84
C ASP A 116 13.93 17.57 -22.35
N ASP A 117 12.85 16.85 -22.71
CA ASP A 117 11.59 17.45 -23.16
C ASP A 117 10.61 17.82 -22.02
N GLY A 118 10.94 17.42 -20.79
CA GLY A 118 10.15 17.62 -19.58
C GLY A 118 9.12 16.51 -19.30
N ILE A 119 9.06 15.46 -20.13
CA ILE A 119 8.03 14.42 -20.09
C ILE A 119 8.68 13.04 -19.98
N ASN A 120 8.58 12.43 -18.78
CA ASN A 120 9.19 11.14 -18.48
C ASN A 120 10.70 11.11 -18.78
N ASP A 121 11.42 12.20 -18.54
CA ASP A 121 12.89 12.25 -18.64
C ASP A 121 13.58 11.30 -17.66
N THR A 122 12.89 11.02 -16.57
CA THR A 122 13.38 10.21 -15.46
C THR A 122 12.42 9.07 -15.15
N TRP A 123 12.93 8.05 -14.47
CA TRP A 123 12.16 6.89 -14.07
C TRP A 123 11.38 7.14 -12.78
N HIS A 124 10.23 7.82 -12.89
CA HIS A 124 9.40 8.13 -11.74
C HIS A 124 8.56 6.91 -11.29
N ILE A 125 8.72 6.44 -10.05
CA ILE A 125 7.94 5.31 -9.49
C ILE A 125 6.91 5.85 -8.49
N THR A 126 5.64 5.87 -8.87
CA THR A 126 4.60 6.44 -8.02
C THR A 126 4.43 5.66 -6.73
N GLY A 127 4.58 6.36 -5.61
CA GLY A 127 4.35 5.83 -4.27
C GLY A 127 5.54 5.06 -3.68
N ILE A 128 6.72 5.08 -4.30
CA ILE A 128 7.93 4.47 -3.72
C ILE A 128 8.53 5.30 -2.57
N ASP A 129 8.29 6.62 -2.58
CA ASP A 129 8.70 7.59 -1.57
C ASP A 129 8.12 7.30 -0.17
N ARG A 130 7.05 6.51 -0.12
CA ARG A 130 6.44 5.98 1.11
C ARG A 130 7.31 4.92 1.79
N TYR A 131 8.20 4.27 1.04
CA TYR A 131 9.09 3.23 1.53
C TYR A 131 10.44 3.85 1.85
N GLN A 132 10.59 4.32 3.08
CA GLN A 132 11.77 5.09 3.49
C GLN A 132 13.07 4.31 3.37
N GLU A 133 13.03 2.99 3.42
CA GLU A 133 14.19 2.10 3.31
C GLU A 133 14.26 1.39 1.94
N ASN A 134 13.60 1.93 0.92
CA ASN A 134 13.64 1.31 -0.41
C ASN A 134 15.07 1.29 -0.99
N HIS A 135 15.37 0.21 -1.70
CA HIS A 135 16.64 -0.01 -2.38
C HIS A 135 16.38 -0.52 -3.80
N ILE A 136 16.96 0.14 -4.79
CA ILE A 136 16.79 -0.18 -6.20
C ILE A 136 18.12 -0.60 -6.79
N GLU A 137 18.11 -1.70 -7.52
CA GLU A 137 19.20 -2.12 -8.39
C GLU A 137 18.70 -2.24 -9.83
N VAL A 138 19.48 -1.77 -10.79
CA VAL A 138 19.20 -1.94 -12.22
C VAL A 138 20.38 -2.60 -12.91
N TYR A 139 20.06 -3.55 -13.78
CA TYR A 139 20.99 -4.41 -14.50
C TYR A 139 20.76 -4.28 -16.00
N ASN A 140 21.83 -4.39 -16.78
CA ASN A 140 21.72 -4.56 -18.22
C ASN A 140 21.37 -6.01 -18.60
N ARG A 141 21.23 -6.29 -19.91
CA ARG A 141 20.91 -7.62 -20.44
C ARG A 141 21.92 -8.71 -20.10
N TRP A 142 23.14 -8.35 -19.72
CA TRP A 142 24.21 -9.28 -19.36
C TRP A 142 24.38 -9.43 -17.85
N GLU A 143 23.35 -9.08 -17.06
CA GLU A 143 23.35 -9.17 -15.59
C GLU A 143 24.43 -8.30 -14.93
N VAL A 144 24.94 -7.29 -15.64
CA VAL A 144 25.86 -6.31 -15.07
C VAL A 144 25.05 -5.18 -14.47
N LYS A 145 25.25 -4.91 -13.18
CA LYS A 145 24.64 -3.77 -12.48
C LYS A 145 25.11 -2.47 -13.14
N VAL A 146 24.17 -1.58 -13.40
CA VAL A 146 24.40 -0.27 -14.04
C VAL A 146 23.91 0.90 -13.20
N TYR A 147 22.99 0.64 -12.27
CA TYR A 147 22.49 1.65 -11.34
C TYR A 147 22.13 1.02 -10.01
N GLU A 148 22.33 1.76 -8.93
CA GLU A 148 21.97 1.40 -7.57
C GLU A 148 21.57 2.63 -6.77
N ALA A 149 20.50 2.56 -5.98
CA ALA A 149 20.03 3.68 -5.18
C ALA A 149 19.37 3.20 -3.89
N ASP A 150 19.76 3.82 -2.77
CA ASP A 150 19.03 3.77 -1.52
C ASP A 150 18.08 4.97 -1.42
N ASN A 151 16.94 4.79 -0.75
CA ASN A 151 15.95 5.82 -0.47
C ASN A 151 15.55 6.58 -1.75
N TYR A 152 15.29 5.85 -2.84
CA TYR A 152 14.95 6.40 -4.14
C TYR A 152 13.70 7.28 -4.06
N GLN A 153 13.73 8.43 -4.73
CA GLN A 153 12.73 9.52 -4.67
C GLN A 153 12.59 10.22 -3.30
N ILE A 154 13.45 9.90 -2.33
CA ILE A 154 13.46 10.55 -1.01
C ILE A 154 14.77 11.31 -0.83
N VAL A 155 15.89 10.57 -0.89
CA VAL A 155 17.24 11.13 -0.79
C VAL A 155 17.93 11.07 -2.15
N THR A 156 17.78 9.95 -2.86
CA THR A 156 18.33 9.78 -4.20
C THR A 156 17.32 10.29 -5.24
N PRO A 157 17.73 11.18 -6.16
CA PRO A 157 16.85 11.68 -7.21
C PRO A 157 16.48 10.57 -8.20
N GLU A 158 15.46 10.85 -9.01
CA GLU A 158 14.99 9.95 -10.04
C GLU A 158 16.08 9.66 -11.08
N TRP A 159 16.09 8.42 -11.56
CA TRP A 159 17.07 7.92 -12.49
C TRP A 159 16.80 8.40 -13.91
N ASP A 160 17.78 9.04 -14.52
CA ASP A 160 17.78 9.58 -15.87
C ASP A 160 18.48 8.65 -16.90
N GLY A 161 18.78 7.41 -16.51
CA GLY A 161 19.50 6.46 -17.37
C GLY A 161 21.04 6.62 -17.33
N THR A 162 21.58 7.42 -16.41
CA THR A 162 23.02 7.49 -16.15
C THR A 162 23.50 6.36 -15.24
N VAL A 163 24.72 5.92 -15.45
CA VAL A 163 25.37 4.92 -14.59
C VAL A 163 25.97 5.58 -13.37
N ASN A 164 25.71 5.01 -12.19
CA ASN A 164 26.30 5.46 -10.92
C ASN A 164 27.11 4.39 -10.19
N VAL A 165 27.28 3.20 -10.78
CA VAL A 165 28.12 2.11 -10.24
C VAL A 165 29.41 1.96 -11.04
N ASN A 166 30.46 1.43 -10.41
CA ASN A 166 31.74 1.21 -11.08
C ASN A 166 31.66 0.03 -12.06
N THR A 167 31.32 0.32 -13.31
CA THR A 167 31.23 -0.65 -14.40
C THR A 167 31.99 -0.15 -15.64
N LEU A 168 32.49 -1.08 -16.46
CA LEU A 168 33.25 -0.78 -17.67
C LEU A 168 32.32 -0.28 -18.78
N LEU A 169 31.92 0.98 -18.69
CA LEU A 169 31.23 1.68 -19.78
C LEU A 169 32.16 2.73 -20.36
N LEU A 170 32.37 2.66 -21.68
CA LEU A 170 33.12 3.65 -22.43
C LEU A 170 32.18 4.81 -22.79
N GLY A 171 32.50 6.05 -22.39
CA GLY A 171 31.76 7.25 -22.82
C GLY A 171 31.26 8.16 -21.70
N THR A 172 30.12 8.81 -21.91
CA THR A 172 29.54 9.87 -21.06
C THR A 172 28.87 9.38 -19.78
N GLY A 173 28.88 8.08 -19.51
CA GLY A 173 28.11 7.46 -18.42
C GLY A 173 26.62 7.24 -18.72
N GLN A 174 26.11 7.74 -19.85
CA GLN A 174 24.72 7.51 -20.26
C GLN A 174 24.56 6.11 -20.85
N LEU A 175 23.55 5.38 -20.39
CA LEU A 175 23.22 4.06 -20.95
C LEU A 175 22.63 4.16 -22.36
N PRO A 176 22.88 3.17 -23.23
CA PRO A 176 22.24 3.09 -24.54
C PRO A 176 20.73 2.87 -24.43
N GLU A 177 20.01 3.15 -25.52
CA GLU A 177 18.62 2.71 -25.64
C GLU A 177 18.54 1.17 -25.50
N GLY A 178 17.56 0.70 -24.75
CA GLY A 178 17.38 -0.72 -24.53
C GLY A 178 16.58 -1.06 -23.29
N THR A 179 16.36 -2.37 -23.11
CA THR A 179 15.69 -2.92 -21.93
C THR A 179 16.71 -3.22 -20.83
N TYR A 180 16.43 -2.73 -19.65
CA TYR A 180 17.14 -2.97 -18.40
C TYR A 180 16.22 -3.70 -17.44
N PHE A 181 16.80 -4.41 -16.48
CA PHE A 181 16.08 -5.21 -15.50
C PHE A 181 16.29 -4.63 -14.12
N TYR A 182 15.23 -4.48 -13.35
CA TYR A 182 15.34 -3.93 -12.00
C TYR A 182 14.99 -4.95 -10.93
N ILE A 183 15.56 -4.74 -9.76
CA ILE A 183 15.17 -5.35 -8.49
C ILE A 183 14.90 -4.20 -7.52
N ILE A 184 13.68 -4.13 -6.98
CA ILE A 184 13.30 -3.14 -5.98
C ILE A 184 13.02 -3.88 -4.67
N ASP A 185 13.82 -3.60 -3.67
CA ASP A 185 13.51 -3.88 -2.27
C ASP A 185 12.82 -2.64 -1.68
N LEU A 186 11.78 -2.85 -0.88
CA LEU A 186 11.02 -1.77 -0.25
C LEU A 186 11.44 -1.54 1.21
N GLY A 187 12.46 -2.25 1.71
CA GLY A 187 13.01 -2.08 3.05
C GLY A 187 12.25 -2.83 4.16
N GLU A 188 12.76 -2.81 5.40
CA GLU A 188 12.25 -3.67 6.47
C GLU A 188 10.93 -3.16 7.08
N GLY A 189 9.87 -3.91 6.76
CA GLY A 189 8.62 -3.97 7.52
C GLY A 189 8.12 -5.40 7.75
N LYS A 190 8.51 -6.40 6.92
CA LYS A 190 8.33 -7.85 7.12
C LYS A 190 9.36 -8.60 6.28
N ALA A 191 10.04 -9.59 6.86
CA ALA A 191 10.92 -10.57 6.20
C ALA A 191 10.22 -11.47 5.15
N SER A 192 9.20 -10.95 4.46
CA SER A 192 8.28 -11.66 3.58
C SER A 192 7.94 -10.91 2.29
N ARG A 193 8.43 -9.67 2.08
CA ARG A 193 8.36 -9.04 0.75
C ARG A 193 9.47 -9.62 -0.12
N LYS A 194 9.08 -10.41 -1.13
CA LYS A 194 9.99 -10.74 -2.23
C LYS A 194 10.31 -9.42 -2.95
N PRO A 195 11.58 -9.18 -3.30
CA PRO A 195 11.94 -8.03 -4.12
C PRO A 195 11.09 -8.00 -5.40
N ILE A 196 10.62 -6.81 -5.76
CA ILE A 196 9.82 -6.60 -6.96
C ILE A 196 10.77 -6.58 -8.15
N LYS A 197 10.49 -7.43 -9.13
CA LYS A 197 11.35 -7.61 -10.31
C LYS A 197 10.57 -7.25 -11.56
N GLY A 198 11.24 -6.62 -12.50
CA GLY A 198 10.64 -6.25 -13.77
C GLY A 198 11.68 -5.70 -14.72
N TYR A 199 11.21 -4.92 -15.68
CA TYR A 199 12.06 -4.29 -16.67
C TYR A 199 11.68 -2.82 -16.86
N VAL A 200 12.65 -2.04 -17.30
CA VAL A 200 12.47 -0.66 -17.70
C VAL A 200 13.17 -0.45 -19.03
N TYR A 201 12.48 0.16 -19.99
CA TYR A 201 13.01 0.48 -21.30
C TYR A 201 13.41 1.95 -21.35
N ILE A 202 14.69 2.20 -21.64
CA ILE A 202 15.18 3.54 -21.93
C ILE A 202 14.98 3.77 -23.42
N ARG A 203 14.13 4.74 -23.78
CA ARG A 203 13.96 5.17 -25.17
C ARG A 203 14.78 6.43 -25.40
N LYS A 204 15.53 6.49 -26.50
CA LYS A 204 16.14 7.76 -26.94
C LYS A 204 15.53 8.16 -28.27
N PRO A 205 15.10 9.42 -28.45
CA PRO A 205 14.73 9.89 -29.78
C PRO A 205 15.92 9.73 -30.73
N ASN A 206 15.63 9.29 -31.95
CA ASN A 206 16.59 9.44 -33.04
C ASN A 206 16.80 10.95 -33.25
N ARG A 207 18.01 11.43 -32.96
CA ARG A 207 18.44 12.79 -33.32
C ARG A 207 18.65 12.91 -34.83
#